data_AF-A0A958LPP3-F1
#
_entry.id   AF-A0A958LPP3-F1
#
_cell.length_a   1.000
_cell.length_b   1.000
_cell.length_c   1.000
_cell.angle_alpha   90.00
_cell.angle_beta   90.00
_cell.angle_gamma   90.00
#
_symmetry.space_group_name_H-M   'P 1'
#
loop_
_entity.id
_entity.type
_entity.pdbx_description
1 polymer ?
#
loop_
_entity_poly.entity_id
_entity_poly.type
_entity_poly.pdbx_seq_one_letter_code
_entity_poly.pdbx_strand_id
1 'polypeptide(L)'
;MILRQLEQRQFILPVGLGPSPAYQWRFVNKSAGAFGNNPDLLCPFFAKGTGGCGVWRLRSSECRSYFCQSEQGEAGERFWRAFNEFLFFVEVNLSQEYLLLTGFLPVDFKSQMALLKRLEFKSGDGQNWCLSDWEHQRIWDHWLGREREFLLGAYSWVQGLRPKDWEREFAREARPYVDGVVQAYRRCSWKAKSPRPVGLPARP
;
A
#
# COMPACT_ATOMS: atom_id res chain seq x y z
N MET A 1 -1.53 -16.49 -0.19
CA MET A 1 -0.50 -15.70 0.51
C MET A 1 -1.11 -14.83 1.59
N ILE A 2 -1.95 -13.83 1.26
CA ILE A 2 -2.57 -12.92 2.25
C ILE A 2 -3.39 -13.68 3.31
N LEU A 3 -4.24 -14.64 2.92
CA LEU A 3 -5.02 -15.43 3.89
C LEU A 3 -4.11 -16.21 4.87
N ARG A 4 -3.00 -16.76 4.38
CA ARG A 4 -2.02 -17.44 5.23
C ARG A 4 -1.35 -16.46 6.19
N GLN A 5 -1.01 -15.25 5.73
CA GLN A 5 -0.46 -14.20 6.60
C GLN A 5 -1.47 -13.79 7.68
N LEU A 6 -2.76 -13.77 7.35
CA LEU A 6 -3.84 -13.44 8.29
C LEU A 6 -3.93 -14.51 9.38
N GLU A 7 -3.99 -15.79 8.99
CA GLU A 7 -3.98 -16.93 9.90
C GLU A 7 -2.73 -16.97 10.79
N GLN A 8 -1.58 -16.56 10.24
CA GLN A 8 -0.30 -16.50 10.96
C GLN A 8 -0.11 -15.19 11.74
N ARG A 9 -1.11 -14.29 11.77
CA ARG A 9 -1.07 -12.98 12.43
C ARG A 9 0.14 -12.13 12.03
N GLN A 10 0.52 -12.25 10.76
CA GLN A 10 1.66 -11.55 10.16
C GLN A 10 1.19 -10.22 9.57
N PHE A 11 1.29 -9.16 10.38
CA PHE A 11 1.22 -7.74 9.97
C PHE A 11 0.07 -7.37 9.01
N ILE A 12 -1.06 -8.06 9.16
CA ILE A 12 -2.35 -7.66 8.61
C ILE A 12 -3.15 -7.09 9.78
N LEU A 13 -3.35 -5.79 9.74
CA LEU A 13 -4.14 -5.04 10.71
C LEU A 13 -5.43 -4.54 10.02
N PRO A 14 -6.45 -4.13 10.77
CA PRO A 14 -7.64 -3.50 10.21
C PRO A 14 -7.30 -2.32 9.28
N VAL A 15 -6.29 -1.52 9.61
CA VAL A 15 -5.84 -0.39 8.79
C VAL A 15 -5.14 -0.79 7.48
N GLY A 16 -4.67 -2.04 7.37
CA GLY A 16 -4.04 -2.55 6.16
C GLY A 16 -2.94 -3.58 6.39
N LEU A 17 -2.27 -3.92 5.29
CA LEU A 17 -1.19 -4.89 5.21
C LEU A 17 0.16 -4.17 5.16
N GLY A 18 1.09 -4.57 6.02
CA GLY A 18 2.48 -4.13 5.95
C GLY A 18 3.47 -5.29 5.80
N PRO A 19 4.72 -4.99 5.40
CA PRO A 19 5.79 -5.99 5.43
C PRO A 19 6.14 -6.36 6.89
N SER A 20 6.74 -7.54 7.08
CA SER A 20 7.10 -7.99 8.42
C SER A 20 8.11 -7.04 9.08
N PRO A 21 8.07 -6.91 10.42
CA PRO A 21 9.07 -6.21 11.24
C PRO A 21 10.52 -6.44 10.82
N ALA A 22 10.90 -7.71 10.67
CA ALA A 22 12.25 -8.11 10.26
C ALA A 22 12.63 -7.55 8.88
N TYR A 23 11.68 -7.54 7.93
CA TYR A 23 11.91 -6.94 6.61
C TYR A 23 12.09 -5.43 6.72
N GLN A 24 11.23 -4.74 7.48
CA GLN A 24 11.33 -3.29 7.66
C GLN A 24 12.67 -2.89 8.28
N TRP A 25 13.10 -3.58 9.33
CA TRP A 25 14.39 -3.32 9.97
C TRP A 25 15.56 -3.53 9.00
N ARG A 26 15.59 -4.64 8.26
CA ARG A 26 16.63 -4.91 7.25
C ARG A 26 16.61 -3.86 6.16
N PHE A 27 15.43 -3.44 5.71
CA PHE A 27 15.28 -2.45 4.67
C PHE A 27 15.78 -1.08 5.13
N VAL A 28 15.51 -0.68 6.37
CA VAL A 28 15.96 0.60 6.93
C VAL A 28 17.46 0.59 7.23
N ASN A 29 18.00 -0.51 7.76
CA ASN A 29 19.41 -0.65 8.16
C ASN A 29 20.32 -1.25 7.08
N LYS A 30 19.85 -1.32 5.83
CA LYS A 30 20.64 -1.84 4.71
C LYS A 30 21.87 -0.99 4.44
N SER A 31 22.97 -1.61 4.01
CA SER A 31 24.14 -0.88 3.51
C SER A 31 23.83 -0.15 2.20
N ALA A 32 24.58 0.91 1.92
CA ALA A 32 24.53 1.59 0.63
C ALA A 32 24.78 0.59 -0.51
N GLY A 33 23.97 0.66 -1.57
CA GLY A 33 24.06 -0.26 -2.71
C GLY A 33 23.44 -1.65 -2.51
N ALA A 34 22.97 -2.01 -1.30
CA ALA A 34 22.32 -3.30 -1.08
C ALA A 34 20.95 -3.42 -1.77
N PHE A 35 20.22 -2.31 -1.90
CA PHE A 35 18.93 -2.31 -2.59
C PHE A 35 19.11 -2.70 -4.08
N GLY A 36 18.36 -3.69 -4.54
CA GLY A 36 18.49 -4.24 -5.89
C GLY A 36 19.60 -5.28 -6.06
N ASN A 37 20.54 -5.39 -5.11
CA ASN A 37 21.68 -6.33 -5.17
C ASN A 37 21.66 -7.40 -4.08
N ASN A 38 20.81 -7.26 -3.06
CA ASN A 38 20.68 -8.23 -1.97
C ASN A 38 19.32 -8.97 -2.05
N PRO A 39 19.30 -10.31 -2.24
CA PRO A 39 18.07 -11.09 -2.30
C PRO A 39 17.27 -11.09 -0.98
N ASP A 40 17.88 -10.77 0.16
CA ASP A 40 17.18 -10.61 1.44
C ASP A 40 16.30 -9.36 1.52
N LEU A 41 16.48 -8.42 0.57
CA LEU A 41 15.68 -7.21 0.43
C LEU A 41 14.56 -7.35 -0.61
N LEU A 42 14.39 -8.54 -1.21
CA LEU A 42 13.27 -8.81 -2.11
C LEU A 42 11.94 -8.48 -1.42
N CYS A 43 11.07 -7.79 -2.15
CA CYS A 43 9.72 -7.45 -1.68
C CYS A 43 9.05 -8.69 -1.06
N PRO A 44 8.43 -8.59 0.13
CA PRO A 44 7.75 -9.73 0.75
C PRO A 44 6.61 -10.32 -0.10
N PHE A 45 6.11 -9.54 -1.06
CA PHE A 45 5.08 -9.98 -2.01
C PHE A 45 5.64 -10.48 -3.35
N PHE A 46 6.96 -10.60 -3.49
CA PHE A 46 7.59 -11.14 -4.68
C PHE A 46 7.33 -12.64 -4.79
N ALA A 47 6.65 -13.04 -5.87
CA ALA A 47 6.33 -14.43 -6.15
C ALA A 47 7.50 -15.11 -6.86
N LYS A 48 8.46 -15.64 -6.07
CA LYS A 48 9.72 -16.25 -6.56
C LYS A 48 9.54 -17.23 -7.72
N GLY A 49 8.47 -18.02 -7.73
CA GLY A 49 8.20 -19.00 -8.80
C GLY A 49 7.78 -18.40 -10.16
N THR A 50 7.23 -17.17 -10.17
CA THR A 50 6.75 -16.50 -11.39
C THR A 50 7.57 -15.27 -11.78
N GLY A 51 8.46 -14.81 -10.89
CA GLY A 51 9.16 -13.54 -11.05
C GLY A 51 8.26 -12.29 -10.95
N GLY A 52 6.99 -12.47 -10.55
CA GLY A 52 5.98 -11.40 -10.50
C GLY A 52 5.64 -10.92 -9.09
N CYS A 53 4.65 -10.03 -9.01
CA CYS A 53 4.06 -9.57 -7.75
C CYS A 53 2.85 -10.46 -7.38
N GLY A 54 2.92 -11.14 -6.24
CA GLY A 54 1.84 -12.00 -5.73
C GLY A 54 0.58 -11.24 -5.29
N VAL A 55 0.67 -9.91 -5.16
CA VAL A 55 -0.45 -9.03 -4.80
C VAL A 55 -0.73 -7.97 -5.87
N TRP A 56 -0.43 -8.25 -7.14
CA TRP A 56 -0.48 -7.24 -8.22
C TRP A 56 -1.77 -6.39 -8.25
N ARG A 57 -2.94 -7.03 -8.06
CA ARG A 57 -4.26 -6.38 -8.02
C ARG A 57 -4.52 -5.55 -6.76
N LEU A 58 -3.80 -5.84 -5.68
CA LEU A 58 -3.95 -5.27 -4.33
C LEU A 58 -2.73 -4.41 -3.93
N ARG A 59 -1.93 -3.97 -4.90
CA ARG A 59 -0.79 -3.08 -4.64
C ARG A 59 -1.26 -1.79 -4.00
N SER A 60 -0.49 -1.30 -3.03
CA SER A 60 -0.66 0.03 -2.46
C SER A 60 -0.29 1.12 -3.47
N SER A 61 -0.58 2.36 -3.08
CA SER A 61 -0.23 3.58 -3.79
C SER A 61 1.25 3.58 -4.21
N GLU A 62 2.19 3.23 -3.33
CA GLU A 62 3.63 3.21 -3.62
C GLU A 62 3.96 2.29 -4.79
N CYS A 63 3.45 1.07 -4.77
CA CYS A 63 3.74 0.10 -5.82
C CYS A 63 2.95 0.37 -7.11
N ARG A 64 1.84 1.11 -7.06
CA ARG A 64 1.06 1.54 -8.24
C ARG A 64 1.65 2.75 -8.93
N SER A 65 2.26 3.65 -8.17
CA SER A 65 2.87 4.88 -8.69
C SER A 65 4.38 4.76 -8.91
N TYR A 66 4.99 3.61 -8.60
CA TYR A 66 6.43 3.39 -8.83
C TYR A 66 6.75 3.23 -10.31
N PHE A 67 7.85 3.83 -10.73
CA PHE A 67 8.44 3.73 -12.06
C PHE A 67 9.96 3.71 -11.90
N CYS A 68 10.65 2.89 -12.70
CA CYS A 68 12.11 2.77 -12.61
C CYS A 68 12.84 3.94 -13.27
N GLN A 69 12.27 4.46 -14.37
CA GLN A 69 12.79 5.59 -15.12
C GLN A 69 11.62 6.34 -15.74
N SER A 70 11.65 7.67 -15.65
CA SER A 70 10.63 8.55 -16.25
C SER A 70 11.09 9.02 -17.63
N GLU A 71 10.28 8.78 -18.67
CA GLU A 71 10.54 9.33 -20.01
C GLU A 71 10.50 10.87 -20.06
N GLN A 72 9.99 11.52 -19.02
CA GLN A 72 9.96 12.98 -18.87
C GLN A 72 11.01 13.48 -17.87
N GLY A 73 11.96 12.64 -17.47
CA GLY A 73 12.94 12.94 -16.43
C GLY A 73 12.25 13.45 -15.15
N GLU A 74 12.82 14.51 -14.59
CA GLU A 74 12.37 15.15 -13.34
C GLU A 74 10.90 15.61 -13.37
N ALA A 75 10.38 16.03 -14.54
CA ALA A 75 8.97 16.44 -14.65
C ALA A 75 8.02 15.26 -14.41
N GLY A 76 8.32 14.10 -15.01
CA GLY A 76 7.53 12.89 -14.77
C GLY A 76 7.74 12.32 -13.38
N GLU A 77 8.95 12.45 -12.81
CA GLU A 77 9.18 12.06 -11.41
C GLU A 77 8.31 12.86 -10.44
N ARG A 78 8.22 14.17 -10.64
CA ARG A 78 7.31 15.04 -9.87
C ARG A 78 5.85 14.63 -10.04
N PHE A 79 5.43 14.31 -11.27
CA PHE A 79 4.07 13.82 -11.52
C PHE A 79 3.78 12.56 -10.72
N TRP A 80 4.63 11.54 -10.83
CA TRP A 80 4.38 10.26 -10.17
C TRP A 80 4.46 10.35 -8.65
N ARG A 81 5.27 11.28 -8.12
CA ARG A 81 5.25 11.61 -6.69
C ARG A 81 3.93 12.25 -6.26
N ALA A 82 3.45 13.26 -6.98
CA ALA A 82 2.14 13.86 -6.70
C ALA A 82 1.00 12.82 -6.83
N PHE A 83 1.11 11.93 -7.82
CA PHE A 83 0.15 10.85 -8.02
C PHE A 83 0.19 9.81 -6.90
N ASN A 84 1.38 9.48 -6.39
CA ASN A 84 1.54 8.67 -5.19
C ASN A 84 0.84 9.30 -3.99
N GLU A 85 1.10 10.58 -3.72
CA GLU A 85 0.52 11.31 -2.59
C GLU A 85 -1.01 11.35 -2.68
N PHE A 86 -1.57 11.54 -3.88
CA PHE A 86 -3.01 11.46 -4.11
C PHE A 86 -3.57 10.05 -3.86
N LEU A 87 -2.95 9.00 -4.41
CA LEU A 87 -3.41 7.63 -4.17
C LEU A 87 -3.30 7.24 -2.70
N PHE A 88 -2.22 7.64 -2.02
CA PHE A 88 -2.02 7.41 -0.60
C PHE A 88 -3.10 8.11 0.23
N PHE A 89 -3.44 9.36 -0.11
CA PHE A 89 -4.56 10.08 0.49
C PHE A 89 -5.87 9.28 0.34
N VAL A 90 -6.19 8.81 -0.87
CA VAL A 90 -7.40 8.00 -1.11
C VAL A 90 -7.38 6.72 -0.24
N GLU A 91 -6.27 5.98 -0.24
CA GLU A 91 -6.13 4.74 0.53
C GLU A 91 -6.31 4.95 2.04
N VAL A 92 -5.68 5.99 2.60
CA VAL A 92 -5.78 6.29 4.03
C VAL A 92 -7.19 6.73 4.42
N ASN A 93 -7.83 7.60 3.65
CA ASN A 93 -9.18 8.09 3.98
C ASN A 93 -10.22 6.98 3.87
N LEU A 94 -10.15 6.13 2.83
CA LEU A 94 -11.03 4.98 2.72
C LEU A 94 -10.82 3.99 3.88
N SER A 95 -9.58 3.75 4.28
CA SER A 95 -9.27 2.91 5.44
C SER A 95 -9.84 3.49 6.73
N GLN A 96 -9.65 4.79 6.97
CA GLN A 96 -10.19 5.50 8.14
C GLN A 96 -11.71 5.44 8.20
N GLU A 97 -12.40 5.76 7.11
CA GLU A 97 -13.86 5.74 7.11
C GLU A 97 -14.42 4.33 7.29
N TYR A 98 -13.82 3.33 6.65
CA TYR A 98 -14.27 1.95 6.86
C TYR A 98 -14.08 1.51 8.32
N LEU A 99 -12.97 1.91 8.97
CA LEU A 99 -12.74 1.65 10.38
C LEU A 99 -13.84 2.29 11.25
N LEU A 100 -14.18 3.56 11.01
CA LEU A 100 -15.25 4.25 11.74
C LEU A 100 -16.62 3.57 11.53
N LEU A 101 -16.96 3.24 10.29
CA LEU A 101 -18.22 2.56 9.94
C LEU A 101 -18.37 1.18 10.58
N THR A 102 -17.25 0.54 10.90
CA THR A 102 -17.22 -0.81 11.47
C THR A 102 -17.03 -0.83 12.98
N GLY A 103 -16.96 0.33 13.64
CA GLY A 103 -16.96 0.45 15.11
C GLY A 103 -15.61 0.79 15.73
N PHE A 104 -14.55 1.02 14.96
CA PHE A 104 -13.29 1.52 15.48
C PHE A 104 -13.34 3.02 15.75
N LEU A 105 -12.48 3.49 16.65
CA LEU A 105 -12.32 4.89 16.99
C LEU A 105 -11.11 5.52 16.27
N PRO A 106 -11.04 6.85 16.12
CA PRO A 106 -9.86 7.53 15.54
C PRO A 106 -8.53 7.19 16.25
N VAL A 107 -8.58 6.90 17.56
CA VAL A 107 -7.41 6.49 18.35
C VAL A 107 -6.90 5.10 17.95
N ASP A 108 -7.77 4.22 17.47
CA ASP A 108 -7.40 2.88 17.02
C ASP A 108 -6.62 2.97 15.72
N PHE A 109 -7.09 3.80 14.77
CA PHE A 109 -6.34 4.08 13.54
C PHE A 109 -4.92 4.57 13.85
N LYS A 110 -4.78 5.55 14.74
CA LYS A 110 -3.46 6.09 15.13
C LYS A 110 -2.56 5.00 15.74
N SER A 111 -3.12 4.15 16.60
CA SER A 111 -2.41 3.07 17.26
C SER A 111 -1.95 2.00 16.26
N GLN A 112 -2.82 1.61 15.32
CA GLN A 112 -2.49 0.65 14.27
C GLN A 112 -1.47 1.22 13.27
N MET A 113 -1.57 2.50 12.91
CA MET A 113 -0.55 3.18 12.10
C MET A 113 0.81 3.24 12.79
N ALA A 114 0.84 3.53 14.09
CA ALA A 114 2.07 3.50 14.87
C ALA A 114 2.69 2.11 14.88
N LEU A 115 1.86 1.07 14.95
CA LEU A 115 2.33 -0.31 14.86
C LEU A 115 2.87 -0.64 13.47
N LEU A 116 2.17 -0.26 12.39
CA LEU A 116 2.66 -0.48 11.02
C LEU A 116 4.00 0.21 10.76
N LYS A 117 4.20 1.39 11.36
CA LYS A 117 5.41 2.20 11.25
C LYS A 117 6.42 1.92 12.37
N ARG A 118 6.24 0.89 13.19
CA ARG A 118 7.13 0.63 14.31
C ARG A 118 8.53 0.33 13.77
N LEU A 119 9.43 1.30 13.89
CA LEU A 119 10.83 1.18 13.45
C LEU A 119 11.72 0.54 14.53
N GLU A 120 11.19 0.34 15.74
CA GLU A 120 11.90 -0.17 16.91
C GLU A 120 12.02 -1.70 16.96
N PHE A 121 11.73 -2.40 15.86
CA PHE A 121 11.97 -3.83 15.80
C PHE A 121 13.47 -4.09 15.92
N LYS A 122 13.86 -4.97 16.85
CA LYS A 122 15.27 -5.26 17.12
C LYS A 122 15.75 -6.32 16.15
N SER A 123 17.06 -6.41 15.94
CA SER A 123 17.70 -7.43 15.09
C SER A 123 17.37 -8.89 15.47
N GLY A 124 16.76 -9.13 16.64
CA GLY A 124 16.29 -10.44 17.12
C GLY A 124 14.84 -10.80 16.77
N ASP A 125 14.04 -9.90 16.18
CA ASP A 125 12.69 -10.23 15.73
C ASP A 125 12.79 -11.10 14.45
N GLY A 126 12.52 -12.39 14.60
CA GLY A 126 12.68 -13.37 13.52
C GLY A 126 11.77 -13.12 12.31
N GLN A 127 12.09 -13.75 11.18
CA GLN A 127 11.28 -13.70 9.95
C GLN A 127 9.81 -14.13 10.15
N ASN A 128 9.54 -14.90 11.21
CA ASN A 128 8.21 -15.40 11.58
C ASN A 128 7.54 -14.57 12.68
N TRP A 129 7.94 -13.31 12.85
CA TRP A 129 7.27 -12.42 13.80
C TRP A 129 5.76 -12.37 13.53
N CYS A 130 4.98 -12.47 14.59
CA CYS A 130 3.53 -12.36 14.58
C CYS A 130 3.09 -11.53 15.79
N LEU A 131 1.89 -10.96 15.72
CA LEU A 131 1.29 -10.27 16.86
C LEU A 131 1.15 -11.23 18.04
N SER A 132 1.53 -10.78 19.23
CA SER A 132 1.17 -11.48 20.47
C SER A 132 -0.35 -11.61 20.60
N ASP A 133 -0.84 -12.56 21.39
CA ASP A 133 -2.29 -12.73 21.63
C ASP A 133 -2.94 -11.42 22.11
N TRP A 134 -2.26 -10.70 23.01
CA TRP A 134 -2.73 -9.42 23.52
C TRP A 134 -2.77 -8.32 22.45
N GLU A 135 -1.72 -8.18 21.64
CA GLU A 135 -1.70 -7.21 20.53
C GLU A 135 -2.79 -7.54 19.51
N HIS A 136 -2.94 -8.82 19.16
CA HIS A 136 -3.93 -9.29 18.21
C HIS A 136 -5.36 -9.00 18.70
N GLN A 137 -5.65 -9.33 19.95
CA GLN A 137 -6.94 -9.03 20.59
C GLN A 137 -7.19 -7.51 20.65
N ARG A 138 -6.20 -6.71 21.04
CA ARG A 138 -6.35 -5.25 21.12
C ARG A 138 -6.59 -4.60 19.76
N ILE A 139 -5.94 -5.10 18.72
CA ILE A 139 -6.00 -4.50 17.37
C ILE A 139 -7.31 -4.86 16.66
N TRP A 140 -7.71 -6.13 16.74
CA TRP A 140 -8.94 -6.58 16.09
C TRP A 140 -10.18 -6.32 16.93
N ASP A 141 -10.02 -6.17 18.25
CA ASP A 141 -11.08 -5.81 19.19
C ASP A 141 -12.36 -6.66 18.95
N HIS A 142 -13.49 -6.03 18.68
CA HIS A 142 -14.78 -6.69 18.42
C HIS A 142 -14.85 -7.46 17.09
N TRP A 143 -13.82 -7.35 16.23
CA TRP A 143 -13.63 -8.15 15.01
C TRP A 143 -12.70 -9.35 15.20
N LEU A 144 -12.21 -9.61 16.41
CA LEU A 144 -11.39 -10.79 16.70
C LEU A 144 -12.13 -12.09 16.31
N GLY A 145 -11.46 -12.96 15.55
CA GLY A 145 -12.01 -14.19 14.98
C GLY A 145 -12.88 -13.98 13.74
N ARG A 146 -13.11 -12.73 13.32
CA ARG A 146 -13.88 -12.33 12.12
C ARG A 146 -13.06 -11.47 11.18
N GLU A 147 -11.73 -11.57 11.25
CA GLU A 147 -10.79 -10.71 10.53
C GLU A 147 -10.96 -10.83 9.00
N ARG A 148 -11.23 -12.06 8.53
CA ARG A 148 -11.51 -12.30 7.12
C ARG A 148 -12.79 -11.62 6.65
N GLU A 149 -13.84 -11.64 7.47
CA GLU A 149 -15.11 -10.97 7.16
C GLU A 149 -14.90 -9.47 7.10
N PHE A 150 -14.15 -8.90 8.04
CA PHE A 150 -13.79 -7.48 8.05
C PHE A 150 -13.12 -7.06 6.73
N LEU A 151 -12.08 -7.79 6.31
CA LEU A 151 -11.31 -7.45 5.10
C LEU A 151 -12.13 -7.61 3.81
N LEU A 152 -12.98 -8.64 3.73
CA LEU A 152 -13.90 -8.81 2.59
C LEU A 152 -14.99 -7.73 2.57
N GLY A 153 -15.46 -7.31 3.75
CA GLY A 153 -16.36 -6.18 3.90
C GLY A 153 -15.71 -4.88 3.41
N ALA A 154 -14.44 -4.63 3.76
CA ALA A 154 -13.70 -3.46 3.30
C ALA A 154 -13.62 -3.41 1.78
N TYR A 155 -13.25 -4.54 1.17
CA TYR A 155 -13.21 -4.68 -0.29
C TYR A 155 -14.57 -4.41 -0.92
N SER A 156 -15.63 -5.02 -0.38
CA SER A 156 -16.99 -4.91 -0.92
C SER A 156 -17.54 -3.48 -0.78
N TRP A 157 -17.25 -2.82 0.35
CA TRP A 157 -17.61 -1.42 0.58
C TRP A 157 -16.94 -0.51 -0.44
N VAL A 158 -15.62 -0.63 -0.63
CA VAL A 158 -14.89 0.18 -1.62
C VAL A 158 -15.38 -0.08 -3.04
N GLN A 159 -15.67 -1.34 -3.42
CA GLN A 159 -16.23 -1.67 -4.74
C GLN A 159 -17.63 -1.08 -4.95
N GLY A 160 -18.40 -0.89 -3.88
CA GLY A 160 -19.72 -0.26 -3.91
C GLY A 160 -19.71 1.26 -3.95
N LEU A 161 -18.56 1.91 -3.70
CA LEU A 161 -18.46 3.37 -3.72
C LEU A 161 -18.58 3.91 -5.15
N ARG A 162 -19.52 4.84 -5.34
CA ARG A 162 -19.62 5.58 -6.59
C ARG A 162 -18.72 6.82 -6.51
N PRO A 163 -18.15 7.29 -7.63
CA PRO A 163 -17.32 8.50 -7.65
C PRO A 163 -17.98 9.71 -6.96
N LYS A 164 -19.29 9.91 -7.17
CA LYS A 164 -20.05 11.00 -6.53
C LYS A 164 -20.11 10.90 -5.01
N ASP A 165 -20.14 9.68 -4.46
CA ASP A 165 -20.16 9.50 -3.02
C ASP A 165 -18.79 9.86 -2.43
N TRP A 166 -17.71 9.41 -3.06
CA TRP A 166 -16.36 9.79 -2.67
C TRP A 166 -16.12 11.29 -2.79
N GLU A 167 -16.56 11.92 -3.88
CA GLU A 167 -16.44 13.38 -4.05
C GLU A 167 -17.19 14.14 -2.96
N ARG A 168 -18.40 13.71 -2.60
CA ARG A 168 -19.18 14.38 -1.54
C ARG A 168 -18.45 14.35 -0.20
N GLU A 169 -17.87 13.20 0.18
CA GLU A 169 -17.23 13.05 1.49
C GLU A 169 -15.82 13.62 1.55
N PHE A 170 -15.04 13.57 0.46
CA PHE A 170 -13.60 13.85 0.50
C PHE A 170 -13.12 14.95 -0.46
N ALA A 171 -13.95 15.53 -1.33
CA ALA A 171 -13.45 16.43 -2.38
C ALA A 171 -12.71 17.66 -1.84
N ARG A 172 -13.11 18.18 -0.67
CA ARG A 172 -12.46 19.36 -0.07
C ARG A 172 -11.05 19.00 0.40
N GLU A 173 -10.92 17.91 1.13
CA GLU A 173 -9.65 17.39 1.68
C GLU A 173 -8.74 16.86 0.56
N ALA A 174 -9.32 16.30 -0.50
CA ALA A 174 -8.59 15.79 -1.67
C ALA A 174 -8.06 16.92 -2.57
N ARG A 175 -8.64 18.12 -2.51
CA ARG A 175 -8.38 19.21 -3.45
C ARG A 175 -6.89 19.55 -3.62
N PRO A 176 -6.08 19.70 -2.55
CA PRO A 176 -4.67 20.00 -2.69
C PRO A 176 -3.90 18.90 -3.44
N TYR A 177 -4.26 17.63 -3.23
CA TYR A 177 -3.63 16.49 -3.88
C TYR A 177 -4.00 16.43 -5.36
N VAL A 178 -5.28 16.65 -5.69
CA VAL A 178 -5.75 16.72 -7.08
C VAL A 178 -5.08 17.87 -7.82
N ASP A 179 -5.04 19.06 -7.22
CA ASP A 179 -4.39 20.23 -7.81
C ASP A 179 -2.89 19.99 -8.01
N GLY A 180 -2.22 19.33 -7.07
CA GLY A 180 -0.82 18.92 -7.19
C GLY A 180 -0.56 17.98 -8.37
N VAL A 181 -1.40 16.95 -8.55
CA VAL A 181 -1.32 16.03 -9.70
C VAL A 181 -1.55 16.78 -11.01
N VAL A 182 -2.58 17.62 -11.09
CA VAL A 182 -2.91 18.40 -12.31
C VAL A 182 -1.78 19.36 -12.65
N GLN A 183 -1.20 20.05 -11.67
CA GLN A 183 -0.09 20.96 -11.89
C GLN A 183 1.16 20.22 -12.37
N ALA A 184 1.49 19.07 -11.76
CA ALA A 184 2.64 18.27 -12.16
C ALA A 184 2.45 17.65 -13.56
N TYR A 185 1.24 17.22 -13.89
CA TYR A 185 0.86 16.73 -15.22
C TYR A 185 1.07 17.80 -16.30
N ARG A 186 0.60 19.04 -16.07
CA ARG A 186 0.75 20.15 -17.03
C ARG A 186 2.20 20.51 -17.33
N ARG A 187 3.11 20.23 -16.39
CA ARG A 187 4.56 20.44 -16.56
C ARG A 187 5.22 19.29 -17.32
N CYS A 188 4.54 18.15 -17.47
CA CYS A 188 5.01 17.08 -18.32
C CYS A 188 4.71 17.43 -19.77
N SER A 189 5.72 17.30 -20.64
CA SER A 189 5.56 17.41 -22.09
C SER A 189 5.00 16.11 -22.70
N TRP A 190 4.01 15.50 -22.04
CA TRP A 190 3.24 14.38 -22.56
C TRP A 190 2.36 14.88 -23.72
N LYS A 191 2.99 15.18 -24.85
CA LYS A 191 2.29 15.17 -26.13
C LYS A 191 1.76 13.74 -26.28
N ALA A 192 0.47 13.58 -26.55
CA ALA A 192 -0.10 12.30 -26.94
C ALA A 192 0.68 11.80 -28.17
N LYS A 193 1.74 11.03 -27.95
CA LYS A 193 2.37 10.27 -29.01
C LYS A 193 1.32 9.22 -29.34
N SER A 194 0.78 9.27 -30.56
CA SER A 194 0.01 8.18 -31.15
C SER A 194 0.68 6.87 -30.74
N PRO A 195 -0.06 5.88 -30.22
CA PRO A 195 0.56 4.65 -29.73
C PRO A 195 1.48 4.13 -30.83
N ARG A 196 2.79 4.09 -30.54
CA ARG A 196 3.72 3.38 -31.42
C ARG A 196 3.19 1.95 -31.46
N PRO A 197 2.91 1.36 -32.63
CA PRO A 197 2.51 -0.03 -32.70
C PRO A 197 3.63 -0.83 -32.05
N VAL A 198 3.37 -1.34 -30.85
CA VAL A 198 4.26 -2.28 -30.19
C VAL A 198 4.14 -3.52 -31.05
N GLY A 199 5.12 -3.75 -31.90
CA GLY A 199 5.31 -5.04 -32.54
C GLY A 199 5.51 -6.06 -31.44
N LEU A 200 4.42 -6.71 -31.03
CA LEU A 200 4.49 -7.91 -30.22
C LEU A 200 5.28 -8.92 -31.04
N PRO A 201 6.39 -9.49 -30.51
CA PRO A 201 6.99 -10.64 -31.16
C PRO A 201 5.92 -11.74 -31.22
N ALA A 202 5.77 -12.34 -32.40
CA ALA A 202 4.90 -13.50 -32.58
C ALA A 202 5.26 -14.56 -31.53
N ARG A 203 4.27 -15.04 -30.78
CA ARG A 203 4.48 -16.13 -29.83
C ARG A 203 4.93 -17.37 -30.60
N PRO A 204 5.97 -18.10 -30.15
CA PRO A 204 6.16 -19.48 -30.55
C PRO A 204 5.04 -20.38 -30.04
#